data_AF-A0A7S1WQF9-F1
#
_entry.id   AF-A0A7S1WQF9-F1
#
_cell.length_a   1.000
_cell.length_b   1.000
_cell.length_c   1.000
_cell.angle_alpha   90.00
_cell.angle_beta   90.00
_cell.angle_gamma   90.00
#
_symmetry.space_group_name_H-M   'P 1'
#
loop_
_entity.id
_entity.type
_entity.pdbx_description
1 polymer ?
#
loop_
_entity_poly.entity_id
_entity_poly.type
_entity_poly.pdbx_seq_one_letter_code
_entity_poly.pdbx_strand_id
1 'polypeptide(L)'
;SQWARVERLLPVPLDGLRSASAPRGYQGARERLRRASLKLVQGLPVTIAVLGGSMTYGGGTGTPGTCCEEWAPLPWSRLLQANFASYGFNVTVHNYAHVASESEWPMLHGVWAEAGVKESDIIIMDYTINDAMHQLKGMQRRSLYRTTVETFLSLRQRPAVVEL
;
A
#
# COMPACT_ATOMS: atom_id res chain seq x y z
N SER A 1 4.71 27.70 -5.65
CA SER A 1 5.10 26.45 -6.34
C SER A 1 4.11 25.35 -5.98
N GLN A 2 3.98 24.29 -6.78
CA GLN A 2 3.19 23.10 -6.39
C GLN A 2 3.68 22.49 -5.06
N TRP A 3 4.99 22.60 -4.76
CA TRP A 3 5.58 22.23 -3.47
C TRP A 3 5.01 23.00 -2.27
N ALA A 4 4.82 24.32 -2.39
CA ALA A 4 4.20 25.14 -1.34
C ALA A 4 2.73 24.80 -1.10
N ARG A 5 2.05 24.18 -2.08
CA ARG A 5 0.69 23.64 -1.92
C ARG A 5 0.72 22.29 -1.19
N VAL A 6 1.66 21.41 -1.53
CA VAL A 6 1.87 20.13 -0.83
C VAL A 6 2.24 20.34 0.65
N GLU A 7 3.12 21.30 0.97
CA GLU A 7 3.51 21.60 2.35
C GLU A 7 2.33 22.05 3.24
N ARG A 8 1.35 22.76 2.69
CA ARG A 8 0.13 23.15 3.43
C ARG A 8 -0.86 22.01 3.65
N LEU A 9 -0.72 20.91 2.91
CA LEU A 9 -1.65 19.79 2.89
C LEU A 9 -1.14 18.58 3.67
N LEU A 10 0.11 18.60 4.14
CA LEU A 10 0.68 17.50 4.90
C LEU A 10 0.39 17.69 6.40
N PRO A 11 -0.40 16.80 7.03
CA PRO A 11 -0.69 16.89 8.47
C PRO A 11 0.48 16.42 9.35
N VAL A 12 1.66 16.19 8.76
CA VAL A 12 2.83 15.61 9.42
C VAL A 12 4.05 16.53 9.22
N PRO A 13 4.82 16.86 10.27
CA PRO A 13 6.06 17.62 10.13
C PRO A 13 7.00 16.96 9.12
N LEU A 14 7.72 17.78 8.34
CA LEU A 14 8.66 17.33 7.31
C LEU A 14 9.71 16.34 7.84
N ASP A 15 10.11 16.46 9.10
CA ASP A 15 11.08 15.54 9.72
C ASP A 15 10.50 14.15 9.95
N GLY A 16 9.20 14.05 10.29
CA GLY A 16 8.48 12.78 10.38
C GLY A 16 8.42 12.08 9.02
N LEU A 17 8.16 12.83 7.95
CA LEU A 17 8.19 12.32 6.58
C LEU A 17 9.59 11.86 6.14
N ARG A 18 10.64 12.59 6.53
CA ARG A 18 12.04 12.20 6.23
C ARG A 18 12.43 10.90 6.92
N SER A 19 12.03 10.72 8.18
CA SER A 19 12.28 9.48 8.92
C SER A 19 11.48 8.31 8.34
N ALA A 20 10.20 8.53 8.01
CA ALA A 20 9.34 7.49 7.42
C ALA A 20 9.77 7.07 6.00
N SER A 21 10.42 7.97 5.25
CA SER A 21 10.92 7.70 3.89
C SER A 21 12.37 7.25 3.83
N ALA A 22 13.04 7.06 4.98
CA ALA A 22 14.41 6.58 5.03
C ALA A 22 14.48 5.11 4.55
N PRO A 23 15.22 4.81 3.46
CA PRO A 23 15.27 3.45 2.94
C PRO A 23 16.06 2.55 3.90
N ARG A 24 15.43 1.50 4.43
CA ARG A 24 16.07 0.48 5.30
C ARG A 24 16.92 -0.51 4.49
N GLY A 25 17.87 -0.01 3.71
CA GLY A 25 18.73 -0.83 2.83
C GLY A 25 18.19 -1.03 1.40
N TYR A 26 17.08 -0.39 1.05
CA TYR A 26 16.45 -0.45 -0.28
C TYR A 26 16.45 0.91 -0.98
N GLN A 27 17.64 1.45 -1.32
CA GLN A 27 17.75 2.76 -1.99
C GLN A 27 16.97 2.81 -3.32
N GLY A 28 16.83 1.67 -4.01
CA GLY A 28 16.00 1.55 -5.21
C GLY A 28 14.52 1.82 -4.96
N ALA A 29 13.99 1.48 -3.77
CA ALA A 29 12.60 1.77 -3.42
C ALA A 29 12.34 3.28 -3.30
N ARG A 30 13.31 4.02 -2.73
CA ARG A 30 13.24 5.50 -2.63
C ARG A 30 13.15 6.16 -4.00
N GLU A 31 13.96 5.71 -4.96
CA GLU A 31 13.96 6.29 -6.30
C GLU A 31 12.66 5.98 -7.06
N ARG A 32 12.11 4.77 -6.89
CA ARG A 32 10.81 4.40 -7.46
C ARG A 32 9.67 5.22 -6.85
N LEU A 33 9.70 5.44 -5.54
CA LEU A 33 8.72 6.30 -4.87
C LEU A 33 8.84 7.75 -5.37
N ARG A 34 10.06 8.27 -5.52
CA ARG A 34 10.32 9.59 -6.09
C ARG A 34 9.73 9.75 -7.49
N ARG A 35 9.86 8.74 -8.35
CA ARG A 35 9.23 8.71 -9.69
C ARG A 35 7.70 8.79 -9.60
N ALA A 36 7.08 8.02 -8.72
CA ALA A 36 5.62 8.07 -8.53
C ALA A 36 5.19 9.44 -7.99
N SER A 37 5.93 10.01 -7.04
CA SER A 37 5.69 11.37 -6.54
C SER A 37 5.79 12.41 -7.67
N LEU A 38 6.79 12.32 -8.54
CA LEU A 38 6.91 13.24 -9.68
C LEU A 38 5.70 13.15 -10.61
N LYS A 39 5.20 11.94 -10.91
CA LYS A 39 3.95 11.76 -11.66
C LYS A 39 2.78 12.49 -10.99
N LEU A 40 2.61 12.33 -9.67
CA LEU A 40 1.58 13.03 -8.90
C LEU A 40 1.68 14.54 -9.06
N VAL A 41 2.88 15.12 -8.90
CA VAL A 41 3.07 16.58 -9.00
C VAL A 41 2.81 17.08 -10.42
N GLN A 42 3.09 16.27 -11.43
CA GLN A 42 2.81 16.57 -12.84
C GLN A 42 1.32 16.39 -13.22
N GLY A 43 0.47 15.92 -12.31
CA GLY A 43 -0.94 15.61 -12.60
C GLY A 43 -1.14 14.37 -13.47
N LEU A 44 -0.10 13.55 -13.63
CA LEU A 44 -0.18 12.29 -14.35
C LEU A 44 -0.92 11.23 -13.50
N PRO A 45 -1.65 10.30 -14.13
CA PRO A 45 -2.27 9.20 -13.41
C PRO A 45 -1.23 8.38 -12.62
N VAL A 46 -1.57 8.04 -11.37
CA VAL A 46 -0.79 7.15 -10.51
C VAL A 46 -1.68 6.03 -9.98
N THR A 47 -1.23 4.80 -10.17
CA THR A 47 -1.92 3.60 -9.70
C THR A 47 -1.24 3.04 -8.46
N ILE A 48 -2.04 2.69 -7.46
CA ILE A 48 -1.60 2.11 -6.20
C ILE A 48 -2.31 0.78 -5.99
N ALA A 49 -1.56 -0.31 -5.88
CA ALA A 49 -2.09 -1.58 -5.39
C ALA A 49 -1.86 -1.68 -3.89
N VAL A 50 -2.89 -2.10 -3.15
CA VAL A 50 -2.84 -2.31 -1.71
C VAL A 50 -3.07 -3.79 -1.44
N LEU A 51 -2.11 -4.41 -0.77
CA LEU A 51 -2.11 -5.82 -0.36
C LEU A 51 -2.10 -5.86 1.17
N GLY A 52 -2.85 -6.77 1.76
CA GLY A 52 -2.84 -6.92 3.21
C GLY A 52 -3.84 -7.94 3.74
N GLY A 53 -3.89 -8.02 5.06
CA GLY A 53 -4.80 -8.89 5.80
C GLY A 53 -6.22 -8.32 5.96
N SER A 54 -6.92 -8.77 7.00
CA SER A 54 -8.30 -8.39 7.28
C SER A 54 -8.50 -6.89 7.51
N MET A 55 -7.57 -6.19 8.18
CA MET A 55 -7.69 -4.74 8.41
C MET A 55 -7.66 -3.95 7.09
N THR A 56 -6.75 -4.31 6.18
CA THR A 56 -6.67 -3.69 4.86
C THR A 56 -7.84 -4.06 3.96
N TYR A 57 -8.35 -5.29 4.07
CA TYR A 57 -9.57 -5.70 3.37
C TYR A 57 -10.79 -4.86 3.79
N GLY A 58 -10.85 -4.45 5.07
CA GLY A 58 -12.05 -3.89 5.68
C GLY A 58 -12.84 -4.93 6.50
N GLY A 59 -12.21 -6.03 6.90
CA GLY A 59 -12.82 -6.98 7.83
C GLY A 59 -13.14 -6.29 9.15
N GLY A 60 -14.42 -6.23 9.51
CA GLY A 60 -14.92 -5.49 10.68
C GLY A 60 -15.53 -4.12 10.36
N THR A 61 -15.37 -3.61 9.13
CA THR A 61 -16.09 -2.44 8.64
C THR A 61 -17.40 -2.94 8.04
N GLY A 62 -18.45 -3.04 8.88
CA GLY A 62 -19.85 -3.26 8.52
C GLY A 62 -20.14 -4.24 7.38
N THR A 63 -20.61 -5.44 7.71
CA THR A 63 -21.33 -6.27 6.73
C THR A 63 -22.49 -5.43 6.16
N PRO A 64 -22.70 -5.40 4.83
CA PRO A 64 -23.91 -4.80 4.27
C PRO A 64 -25.15 -5.38 4.98
N GLY A 65 -25.98 -4.54 5.58
CA GLY A 65 -27.15 -4.93 6.38
C GLY A 65 -26.94 -5.08 7.88
N THR A 66 -25.78 -4.70 8.45
CA THR A 66 -25.60 -4.59 9.91
C THR A 66 -25.79 -3.15 10.39
N CYS A 67 -26.36 -2.98 11.59
CA CYS A 67 -26.84 -1.72 12.17
C CYS A 67 -25.80 -0.58 12.32
N CYS A 68 -24.56 -0.79 11.88
CA CYS A 68 -23.45 0.13 12.01
C CYS A 68 -22.91 0.62 10.65
N GLU A 69 -23.67 0.49 9.54
CA GLU A 69 -23.26 0.96 8.21
C GLU A 69 -22.85 2.45 8.18
N GLU A 70 -23.47 3.29 9.00
CA GLU A 70 -23.14 4.73 9.09
C GLU A 70 -21.85 5.02 9.89
N TRP A 71 -21.38 4.05 10.70
CA TRP A 71 -20.26 4.24 11.63
C TRP A 71 -19.05 3.35 11.34
N ALA A 72 -19.19 2.38 10.43
CA ALA A 72 -18.10 1.54 10.00
C ALA A 72 -17.12 2.39 9.16
N PRO A 73 -15.90 2.66 9.65
CA PRO A 73 -14.94 3.45 8.89
C PRO A 73 -14.66 2.72 7.57
N LEU A 74 -14.61 3.44 6.46
CA LEU A 74 -14.20 2.87 5.18
C LEU A 74 -12.85 2.15 5.35
N PRO A 75 -12.59 1.03 4.63
CA PRO A 75 -11.26 0.44 4.58
C PRO A 75 -10.23 1.53 4.28
N TRP A 76 -9.08 1.52 4.97
CA TRP A 76 -8.14 2.64 4.88
C TRP A 76 -7.65 2.88 3.44
N SER A 77 -7.66 1.87 2.58
CA SER A 77 -7.36 2.01 1.14
C SER A 77 -8.36 2.93 0.40
N ARG A 78 -9.64 2.91 0.80
CA ARG A 78 -10.65 3.86 0.31
C ARG A 78 -10.47 5.25 0.90
N LEU A 79 -10.07 5.35 2.18
CA LEU A 79 -9.69 6.64 2.78
C LEU A 79 -8.47 7.25 2.07
N LEU A 80 -7.49 6.42 1.69
CA LEU A 80 -6.33 6.83 0.92
C LEU A 80 -6.75 7.41 -0.44
N GLN A 81 -7.61 6.70 -1.18
CA GLN A 81 -8.20 7.19 -2.44
C GLN A 81 -8.90 8.53 -2.26
N ALA A 82 -9.78 8.65 -1.26
CA ALA A 82 -10.54 9.86 -0.97
C ALA A 82 -9.61 11.04 -0.61
N ASN A 83 -8.56 10.78 0.17
CA ASN A 83 -7.56 11.78 0.52
C ASN A 83 -6.85 12.33 -0.72
N PHE A 84 -6.35 11.47 -1.62
CA PHE A 84 -5.72 11.94 -2.86
C PHE A 84 -6.70 12.74 -3.74
N ALA A 85 -7.95 12.29 -3.85
CA ALA A 85 -8.99 12.99 -4.59
C ALA A 85 -9.28 14.39 -3.98
N SER A 86 -9.32 14.51 -2.65
CA SER A 86 -9.55 15.78 -1.96
C SER A 86 -8.48 16.85 -2.26
N TYR A 87 -7.27 16.42 -2.60
CA TYR A 87 -6.17 17.29 -3.00
C TYR A 87 -6.10 17.58 -4.50
N GLY A 88 -6.98 16.95 -5.29
CA GLY A 88 -7.03 17.05 -6.75
C GLY A 88 -5.99 16.20 -7.46
N PHE A 89 -5.47 15.14 -6.82
CA PHE A 89 -4.54 14.22 -7.47
C PHE A 89 -5.27 13.14 -8.26
N ASN A 90 -4.70 12.76 -9.41
CA ASN A 90 -5.19 11.70 -10.26
C ASN A 90 -4.61 10.35 -9.80
N VAL A 91 -5.17 9.80 -8.72
CA VAL A 91 -4.74 8.52 -8.13
C VAL A 91 -5.86 7.51 -8.23
N THR A 92 -5.52 6.26 -8.56
CA THR A 92 -6.41 5.11 -8.46
C THR A 92 -5.82 4.08 -7.49
N VAL A 93 -6.58 3.71 -6.47
CA VAL A 93 -6.22 2.71 -5.47
C VAL A 93 -7.00 1.42 -5.71
N HIS A 94 -6.28 0.32 -5.92
CA HIS A 94 -6.84 -1.03 -6.05
C HIS A 94 -6.58 -1.83 -4.77
N ASN A 95 -7.65 -2.31 -4.13
CA ASN A 95 -7.54 -3.15 -2.94
C ASN A 95 -7.53 -4.63 -3.32
N TYR A 96 -6.39 -5.28 -3.12
CA TYR A 96 -6.15 -6.71 -3.34
C TYR A 96 -5.92 -7.47 -2.03
N ALA A 97 -6.30 -6.86 -0.89
CA ALA A 97 -6.22 -7.53 0.39
C ALA A 97 -7.15 -8.74 0.47
N HIS A 98 -6.81 -9.66 1.36
CA HIS A 98 -7.62 -10.82 1.66
C HIS A 98 -7.68 -11.03 3.18
N VAL A 99 -8.86 -11.33 3.70
CA VAL A 99 -9.04 -11.59 5.13
C VAL A 99 -8.17 -12.75 5.61
N ALA A 100 -7.62 -12.64 6.83
CA ALA A 100 -6.77 -13.67 7.44
C ALA A 100 -5.62 -14.16 6.54
N SER A 101 -5.09 -13.28 5.68
CA SER A 101 -3.99 -13.60 4.77
C SER A 101 -2.67 -12.99 5.22
N GLU A 102 -1.59 -13.54 4.67
CA GLU A 102 -0.21 -13.24 5.02
C GLU A 102 0.58 -12.77 3.80
N SER A 103 1.82 -12.34 4.00
CA SER A 103 2.66 -11.84 2.91
C SER A 103 2.97 -12.87 1.81
N GLU A 104 2.78 -14.17 2.06
CA GLU A 104 2.89 -15.22 1.05
C GLU A 104 1.63 -15.38 0.18
N TRP A 105 0.47 -14.92 0.67
CA TRP A 105 -0.82 -15.16 0.02
C TRP A 105 -0.87 -14.63 -1.42
N PRO A 106 -0.32 -13.44 -1.75
CA PRO A 106 -0.30 -12.95 -3.12
C PRO A 106 0.47 -13.84 -4.10
N MET A 107 1.51 -14.55 -3.62
CA MET A 107 2.28 -15.47 -4.46
C MET A 107 1.51 -16.76 -4.71
N LEU A 108 0.93 -17.33 -3.66
CA LEU A 108 0.19 -18.60 -3.73
C LEU A 108 -1.09 -18.50 -4.57
N HIS A 109 -1.70 -17.32 -4.64
CA HIS A 109 -2.97 -17.09 -5.34
C HIS A 109 -2.83 -16.28 -6.63
N GLY A 110 -1.60 -16.04 -7.11
CA GLY A 110 -1.38 -15.40 -8.40
C GLY A 110 -1.72 -13.92 -8.47
N VAL A 111 -1.89 -13.22 -7.35
CA VAL A 111 -2.26 -11.79 -7.31
C VAL A 111 -1.20 -10.90 -7.96
N TRP A 112 0.06 -11.32 -7.95
CA TRP A 112 1.14 -10.63 -8.69
C TRP A 112 0.92 -10.56 -10.20
N ALA A 113 0.06 -11.43 -10.75
CA ALA A 113 -0.26 -11.47 -12.17
C ALA A 113 -1.46 -10.58 -12.55
N GLU A 114 -2.20 -10.06 -11.56
CA GLU A 114 -3.34 -9.17 -11.76
C GLU A 114 -2.90 -7.88 -12.47
N ALA A 115 -3.67 -7.43 -13.46
CA ALA A 115 -3.30 -6.26 -14.26
C ALA A 115 -3.06 -5.02 -13.40
N GLY A 116 -3.96 -4.74 -12.45
CA GLY A 116 -3.82 -3.59 -11.55
C GLY A 116 -2.60 -3.68 -10.63
N VAL A 117 -2.12 -4.88 -10.29
CA VAL A 117 -0.85 -5.04 -9.54
C VAL A 117 0.36 -4.86 -10.46
N LYS A 118 0.35 -5.47 -11.64
CA LYS A 118 1.46 -5.40 -12.61
C LYS A 118 1.72 -3.99 -13.13
N GLU A 119 0.66 -3.20 -13.24
CA GLU A 119 0.66 -1.83 -13.79
C GLU A 119 0.72 -0.75 -12.70
N SER A 120 0.79 -1.16 -11.43
CA SER A 120 0.89 -0.21 -10.31
C SER A 120 2.21 0.55 -10.31
N ASP A 121 2.14 1.84 -9.99
CA ASP A 121 3.31 2.67 -9.69
C ASP A 121 3.80 2.45 -8.25
N ILE A 122 2.88 2.12 -7.35
CA ILE A 122 3.13 1.87 -5.92
C ILE A 122 2.40 0.59 -5.50
N ILE A 123 3.08 -0.28 -4.78
CA ILE A 123 2.51 -1.44 -4.10
C ILE A 123 2.70 -1.23 -2.60
N ILE A 124 1.61 -1.22 -1.84
CA ILE A 124 1.61 -1.13 -0.39
C ILE A 124 1.30 -2.53 0.18
N MET A 125 2.13 -3.01 1.10
CA MET A 125 1.98 -4.30 1.78
C MET A 125 1.73 -4.07 3.27
N ASP A 126 0.57 -4.48 3.77
CA ASP A 126 0.17 -4.43 5.19
C ASP A 126 -0.13 -5.85 5.70
N TYR A 127 0.95 -6.57 6.02
CA TYR A 127 0.90 -7.95 6.56
C TYR A 127 1.61 -8.09 7.91
N THR A 128 2.14 -6.99 8.46
CA THR A 128 3.00 -7.00 9.65
C THR A 128 2.36 -7.74 10.83
N ILE A 129 1.06 -7.51 11.09
CA ILE A 129 0.34 -8.19 12.17
C ILE A 129 0.12 -9.68 11.85
N ASN A 130 -0.29 -10.01 10.63
CA ASN A 130 -0.58 -11.38 10.22
C ASN A 130 0.69 -12.24 10.30
N ASP A 131 1.78 -11.78 9.70
CA ASP A 131 3.07 -12.47 9.69
C ASP A 131 3.62 -12.63 11.12
N ALA A 132 3.47 -11.62 11.99
CA ALA A 132 3.89 -11.71 13.38
C ALA A 132 3.08 -12.76 14.16
N MET A 133 1.76 -12.82 13.96
CA MET A 133 0.88 -13.79 14.63
C MET A 133 1.22 -15.23 14.25
N HIS A 134 1.70 -15.50 13.03
CA HIS A 134 2.16 -16.83 12.63
C HIS A 134 3.57 -17.17 13.12
N GLN A 135 4.47 -16.19 13.22
CA GLN A 135 5.77 -16.40 13.86
C GLN A 135 5.61 -16.81 15.33
N LEU A 136 4.67 -16.19 16.05
CA LEU A 136 4.35 -16.57 17.44
C LEU A 136 3.81 -18.00 17.57
N LYS A 137 3.25 -18.57 16.48
CA LYS A 137 2.80 -19.97 16.41
C LYS A 137 3.91 -20.95 16.00
N GLY A 138 5.17 -20.49 15.91
CA GLY A 138 6.32 -21.33 15.57
C GLY A 138 6.51 -21.60 14.07
N MET A 139 5.75 -20.93 13.19
CA MET A 139 5.92 -21.06 11.74
C MET A 139 6.98 -20.06 11.25
N GLN A 140 8.15 -20.54 10.80
CA GLN A 140 9.16 -19.68 10.17
C GLN A 140 8.76 -19.37 8.71
N ARG A 141 8.39 -18.11 8.44
CA ARG A 141 7.94 -17.65 7.09
C ARG A 141 8.77 -16.52 6.47
N ARG A 142 9.91 -16.15 7.06
CA ARG A 142 10.77 -15.03 6.60
C ARG A 142 11.27 -15.19 5.16
N SER A 143 11.46 -16.42 4.66
CA SER A 143 11.94 -16.65 3.29
C SER A 143 10.92 -16.23 2.23
N LEU A 144 9.63 -16.47 2.46
CA LEU A 144 8.57 -16.21 1.49
C LEU A 144 8.21 -14.72 1.39
N TYR A 145 8.22 -13.99 2.52
CA TYR A 145 8.10 -12.53 2.51
C TYR A 145 9.12 -11.88 1.57
N ARG A 146 10.38 -12.29 1.67
CA ARG A 146 11.46 -11.77 0.81
C ARG A 146 11.19 -12.07 -0.66
N THR A 147 10.78 -13.31 -0.98
CA THR A 147 10.41 -13.69 -2.34
C THR A 147 9.25 -12.86 -2.87
N THR A 148 8.23 -12.59 -2.06
CA THR A 148 7.10 -11.71 -2.42
C THR A 148 7.60 -10.31 -2.78
N VAL A 149 8.42 -9.69 -1.93
CA VAL A 149 8.96 -8.35 -2.15
C VAL A 149 9.84 -8.31 -3.41
N GLU A 150 10.74 -9.27 -3.57
CA GLU A 150 11.62 -9.36 -4.75
C GLU A 150 10.81 -9.55 -6.04
N THR A 151 9.74 -10.34 -6.00
CA THR A 151 8.82 -10.53 -7.13
C THR A 151 8.18 -9.20 -7.53
N PHE A 152 7.60 -8.45 -6.58
CA PHE A 152 7.02 -7.14 -6.86
C PHE A 152 8.04 -6.12 -7.33
N LEU A 153 9.25 -6.13 -6.77
CA LEU A 153 10.34 -5.27 -7.22
C LEU A 153 10.80 -5.60 -8.65
N SER A 154 10.61 -6.84 -9.11
CA SER A 154 10.98 -7.30 -10.45
C SER A 154 9.92 -7.01 -11.53
N LEU A 155 8.72 -6.56 -11.16
CA LEU A 155 7.66 -6.23 -12.11
C LEU A 155 8.13 -5.18 -13.14
N ARG A 156 7.62 -5.29 -14.37
CA ARG A 156 8.00 -4.44 -15.50
C ARG A 156 7.83 -2.94 -15.21
N GLN A 157 6.76 -2.57 -14.51
CA GLN A 157 6.47 -1.18 -14.12
C GLN A 157 7.50 -0.62 -13.11
N ARG A 158 8.26 -1.52 -12.46
CA ARG A 158 9.21 -1.23 -11.39
C ARG A 158 8.56 -0.40 -10.28
N PRO A 159 7.48 -0.91 -9.66
CA PRO A 159 6.74 -0.19 -8.63
C PRO A 159 7.62 0.10 -7.43
N ALA A 160 7.32 1.19 -6.73
CA ALA A 160 7.75 1.37 -5.36
C ALA A 160 7.02 0.35 -4.47
N VAL A 161 7.75 -0.41 -3.66
CA VAL A 161 7.14 -1.31 -2.67
C VAL A 161 7.29 -0.67 -1.30
N VAL A 162 6.17 -0.48 -0.60
CA VAL A 162 6.07 0.16 0.72
C VAL A 162 5.47 -0.85 1.68
N GLU A 163 6.16 -1.10 2.79
CA GLU A 163 5.67 -1.93 3.90
C GLU A 163 5.09 -1.01 4.98
N LEU A 164 3.93 -1.41 5.54
CA LEU A 164 3.27 -0.76 6.67
C LEU A 164 3.34 -1.60 7.95
#